data_AF-A0A258GZC6-F1
#
_entry.id   AF-A0A258GZC6-F1
#
_cell.length_a   1.000
_cell.length_b   1.000
_cell.length_c   1.000
_cell.angle_alpha   90.00
_cell.angle_beta   90.00
_cell.angle_gamma   90.00
#
_symmetry.space_group_name_H-M   'P 1'
#
loop_
_entity.id
_entity.type
_entity.pdbx_description
1 polymer ?
#
loop_
_entity_poly.entity_id
_entity_poly.type
_entity_poly.pdbx_seq_one_letter_code
_entity_poly.pdbx_strand_id
1 'polypeptide(L)'
;MKTFAILAPLAMFALAGCGDNGAQEKAAAEAKAKAEEQRKARDLQDKLALNVRCYAAVKWQQRLLDSPLPKSMAGGAEPFLTYYRGMIEKTLGDQVIPADPPKPELSKANLDAYLDWAVKDQVDTNFTKGDRAQAHAQVTTCLQSGAEFGGVGPMAKLNPAERFGKVQQLRGLLSQLGN
;
A
#
# COMPACT_ATOMS: atom_id res chain seq x y z
N MET A 1 74.51 17.31 -1.07
CA MET A 1 73.71 18.46 -1.51
C MET A 1 72.42 18.49 -0.70
N LYS A 2 72.19 19.64 -0.04
CA LYS A 2 70.95 20.21 0.54
C LYS A 2 70.23 19.53 1.72
N THR A 3 70.26 20.32 2.79
CA THR A 3 69.73 20.30 4.17
C THR A 3 68.22 20.61 4.28
N PHE A 4 67.75 20.50 5.54
CA PHE A 4 66.54 21.04 6.23
C PHE A 4 65.38 20.03 6.39
N ALA A 5 65.11 19.41 7.56
CA ALA A 5 64.91 19.85 8.96
C ALA A 5 63.49 20.39 9.25
N ILE A 6 63.05 20.16 10.50
CA ILE A 6 61.92 20.74 11.26
C ILE A 6 60.69 19.79 11.33
N LEU A 7 60.56 18.99 12.42
CA LEU A 7 59.88 19.30 13.70
C LEU A 7 58.35 19.47 13.59
N ALA A 8 57.62 18.54 14.20
CA ALA A 8 56.18 18.58 14.42
C ALA A 8 55.74 19.83 15.23
N PRO A 9 54.48 20.27 15.07
CA PRO A 9 53.44 19.84 16.01
C PRO A 9 52.13 19.47 15.28
N LEU A 10 51.43 18.37 15.58
CA LEU A 10 50.45 18.29 16.68
C LEU A 10 49.79 19.65 17.01
N ALA A 11 49.29 20.34 15.98
CA ALA A 11 48.48 21.54 16.13
C ALA A 11 46.99 21.16 16.27
N MET A 12 46.56 21.15 17.53
CA MET A 12 45.23 21.60 17.98
C MET A 12 43.99 20.78 17.55
N PHE A 13 43.84 19.58 18.12
CA PHE A 13 42.52 19.18 18.67
C PHE A 13 42.43 19.64 20.12
N ALA A 14 42.44 20.96 20.30
CA ALA A 14 42.13 21.63 21.55
C ALA A 14 41.40 22.95 21.24
N LEU A 15 40.27 22.83 20.55
CA LEU A 15 39.13 23.73 20.78
C LEU A 15 38.26 23.06 21.83
N ALA A 16 38.71 23.18 23.09
CA ALA A 16 37.83 22.99 24.23
C ALA A 16 36.77 24.11 24.19
N GLY A 17 35.52 23.69 24.04
CA GLY A 17 34.34 24.36 24.58
C GLY A 17 34.10 25.81 24.17
N CYS A 18 33.36 26.00 23.07
CA CYS A 18 32.26 26.98 23.04
C CYS A 18 31.40 26.79 21.78
N GLY A 19 30.22 26.20 21.95
CA GLY A 19 29.08 26.46 21.08
C GLY A 19 28.88 25.54 19.88
N ASP A 20 28.77 24.23 20.08
CA ASP A 20 28.12 23.38 19.07
C ASP A 20 27.20 22.29 19.64
N ASN A 21 27.08 22.19 20.98
CA ASN A 21 26.05 21.36 21.61
C ASN A 21 24.66 21.74 21.09
N GLY A 22 24.40 23.03 20.86
CA GLY A 22 23.13 23.47 20.28
C GLY A 22 22.91 23.00 18.83
N ALA A 23 23.94 22.97 17.99
CA ALA A 23 23.80 22.49 16.60
C ALA A 23 23.74 20.97 16.54
N GLN A 24 24.48 20.28 17.40
CA GLN A 24 24.47 18.81 17.51
C GLN A 24 23.15 18.32 18.14
N GLU A 25 22.63 19.01 19.17
CA GLU A 25 21.31 18.76 19.75
C GLU A 25 20.20 19.07 18.75
N LYS A 26 20.31 20.15 17.97
CA LYS A 26 19.35 20.49 16.91
C LYS A 26 19.38 19.46 15.78
N ALA A 27 20.56 19.03 15.32
CA ALA A 27 20.70 17.98 14.31
C ALA A 27 20.18 16.63 14.82
N ALA A 28 20.41 16.29 16.10
CA ALA A 28 19.87 15.10 16.72
C ALA A 28 18.35 15.17 16.89
N ALA A 29 17.79 16.34 17.22
CA ALA A 29 16.35 16.57 17.31
C ALA A 29 15.68 16.49 15.92
N GLU A 30 16.27 17.10 14.89
CA GLU A 30 15.81 17.00 13.51
C GLU A 30 15.89 15.57 12.97
N ALA A 31 16.96 14.82 13.29
CA ALA A 31 17.08 13.41 12.93
C ALA A 31 16.02 12.55 13.62
N LYS A 32 15.75 12.78 14.92
CA LYS A 32 14.68 12.10 15.66
C LYS A 32 13.30 12.44 15.10
N ALA A 33 13.05 13.71 14.77
CA ALA A 33 11.80 14.13 14.15
C ALA A 33 11.58 13.46 12.79
N LYS A 34 12.60 13.43 11.92
CA LYS A 34 12.54 12.72 10.63
C LYS A 34 12.33 11.22 10.80
N ALA A 35 12.98 10.59 11.78
CA ALA A 35 12.78 9.17 12.05
C ALA A 35 11.35 8.85 12.52
N GLU A 36 10.77 9.73 13.34
CA GLU A 36 9.38 9.62 13.80
C GLU A 36 8.39 9.82 12.64
N GLU A 37 8.63 10.79 11.76
CA GLU A 37 7.82 11.00 10.54
C GLU A 37 7.88 9.79 9.61
N GLN A 38 9.07 9.24 9.38
CA GLN A 38 9.25 8.02 8.59
C GLN A 38 8.53 6.82 9.22
N ARG A 39 8.58 6.69 10.55
CA ARG A 39 7.85 5.61 11.25
C ARG A 39 6.35 5.75 11.05
N LYS A 40 5.79 6.96 11.25
CA LYS A 40 4.36 7.22 11.04
C LYS A 40 3.94 6.96 9.59
N ALA A 41 4.76 7.34 8.62
CA ALA A 41 4.50 7.07 7.21
C ALA A 41 4.49 5.56 6.91
N ARG A 42 5.42 4.78 7.48
CA ARG A 42 5.43 3.31 7.37
C ARG A 42 4.21 2.68 8.02
N ASP A 43 3.88 3.07 9.24
CA ASP A 43 2.69 2.56 9.94
C ASP A 43 1.40 2.84 9.14
N LEU A 44 1.33 4.00 8.47
CA LEU A 44 0.22 4.33 7.59
C LEU A 44 0.23 3.50 6.30
N GLN A 45 1.40 3.31 5.66
CA GLN A 45 1.53 2.42 4.51
C GLN A 45 1.08 0.99 4.84
N ASP A 46 1.48 0.46 6.00
CA ASP A 46 1.11 -0.88 6.43
C ASP A 46 -0.40 -1.03 6.65
N LYS A 47 -1.05 -0.01 7.23
CA LYS A 47 -2.52 0.05 7.38
C LYS A 47 -3.24 0.08 6.03
N LEU A 48 -2.64 0.69 5.01
CA LEU A 48 -3.21 0.82 3.67
C LEU A 48 -2.93 -0.40 2.78
N ALA A 49 -1.85 -1.13 3.05
CA ALA A 49 -1.31 -2.18 2.18
C ALA A 49 -2.34 -3.25 1.79
N LEU A 50 -3.14 -3.72 2.75
CA LEU A 50 -4.17 -4.73 2.48
C LEU A 50 -5.24 -4.22 1.52
N ASN A 51 -5.74 -2.99 1.73
CA ASN A 51 -6.78 -2.42 0.88
C ASN A 51 -6.26 -2.10 -0.53
N VAL A 52 -5.03 -1.58 -0.65
CA VAL A 52 -4.37 -1.35 -1.94
C VAL A 52 -4.20 -2.67 -2.69
N ARG A 53 -3.73 -3.72 -2.02
CA ARG A 53 -3.60 -5.04 -2.62
C ARG A 53 -4.95 -5.61 -3.07
N CYS A 54 -6.00 -5.45 -2.26
CA CYS A 54 -7.33 -5.91 -2.65
C CYS A 54 -7.95 -5.08 -3.78
N TYR A 55 -7.70 -3.78 -3.84
CA TYR A 55 -8.05 -2.96 -5.00
C TYR A 55 -7.37 -3.49 -6.28
N ALA A 56 -6.07 -3.79 -6.20
CA ALA A 56 -5.33 -4.38 -7.31
C ALA A 56 -5.86 -5.76 -7.72
N ALA A 57 -6.21 -6.61 -6.75
CA ALA A 57 -6.80 -7.92 -6.99
C ALA A 57 -8.14 -7.83 -7.75
N VAL A 58 -9.01 -6.90 -7.36
CA VAL A 58 -10.28 -6.63 -8.06
C VAL A 58 -10.03 -6.15 -9.48
N LYS A 59 -9.12 -5.18 -9.68
CA LYS A 59 -8.74 -4.69 -11.02
C LYS A 59 -8.21 -5.80 -11.90
N TRP A 60 -7.38 -6.70 -11.36
CA TRP A 60 -6.84 -7.82 -12.10
C TRP A 60 -7.95 -8.80 -12.56
N GLN A 61 -8.97 -9.01 -11.74
CA GLN A 61 -10.13 -9.87 -12.05
C GLN A 61 -11.30 -9.15 -12.72
N GLN A 62 -11.14 -7.86 -13.07
CA GLN A 62 -12.26 -7.01 -13.48
C GLN A 62 -13.06 -7.61 -14.64
N ARG A 63 -12.39 -8.14 -15.67
CA ARG A 63 -13.06 -8.80 -16.82
C ARG A 63 -13.99 -9.93 -16.39
N LEU A 64 -13.59 -10.74 -15.41
CA LEU A 64 -14.37 -11.88 -14.93
C LEU A 64 -15.53 -11.41 -14.07
N LEU A 65 -15.29 -10.44 -13.19
CA LEU A 65 -16.35 -9.84 -12.35
C LEU A 65 -17.42 -9.12 -13.18
N ASP A 66 -17.03 -8.52 -14.30
CA ASP A 66 -17.94 -7.84 -15.22
C ASP A 66 -18.62 -8.79 -16.23
N SER A 67 -18.31 -10.09 -16.20
CA SER A 67 -19.00 -11.10 -17.01
C SER A 67 -20.45 -11.29 -16.54
N PRO A 68 -21.39 -11.71 -17.41
CA PRO A 68 -22.83 -11.64 -17.13
C PRO A 68 -23.28 -12.30 -15.82
N LEU A 69 -22.72 -13.46 -15.49
CA LEU A 69 -23.10 -14.20 -14.30
C LEU A 69 -22.53 -13.56 -13.01
N PRO A 70 -21.21 -13.35 -12.85
CA PRO A 70 -20.68 -12.59 -11.71
C PRO A 70 -21.31 -11.19 -11.56
N LYS A 71 -21.55 -10.49 -12.67
CA LYS A 71 -22.15 -9.17 -12.68
C LYS A 71 -23.60 -9.17 -12.17
N SER A 72 -24.41 -10.14 -12.59
CA SER A 72 -25.79 -10.28 -12.08
C SER A 72 -25.85 -10.70 -10.61
N MET A 73 -24.83 -11.42 -10.12
CA MET A 73 -24.75 -11.85 -8.73
C MET A 73 -24.25 -10.77 -7.77
N ALA A 74 -23.21 -10.03 -8.19
CA ALA A 74 -22.40 -9.16 -7.33
C ALA A 74 -22.29 -7.71 -7.83
N GLY A 75 -23.00 -7.33 -8.90
CA GLY A 75 -23.04 -5.95 -9.41
C GLY A 75 -21.85 -5.55 -10.30
N GLY A 76 -20.94 -6.47 -10.62
CA GLY A 76 -19.72 -6.20 -11.39
C GLY A 76 -18.54 -5.83 -10.50
N ALA A 77 -17.43 -5.38 -11.08
CA ALA A 77 -16.24 -4.99 -10.32
C ALA A 77 -16.40 -3.68 -9.55
N GLU A 78 -17.20 -2.74 -10.08
CA GLU A 78 -17.27 -1.36 -9.58
C GLU A 78 -17.63 -1.21 -8.10
N PRO A 79 -18.60 -1.97 -7.53
CA PRO A 79 -18.90 -1.89 -6.10
C PRO A 79 -17.71 -2.25 -5.20
N PHE A 80 -16.87 -3.21 -5.63
CA PHE A 80 -15.68 -3.62 -4.90
C PHE A 80 -14.58 -2.55 -4.99
N LEU A 81 -14.37 -1.99 -6.19
CA LEU A 81 -13.39 -0.93 -6.41
C LEU A 81 -13.72 0.32 -5.60
N THR A 82 -14.99 0.73 -5.59
CA THR A 82 -15.49 1.85 -4.79
C THR A 82 -15.26 1.60 -3.30
N TYR A 83 -15.56 0.39 -2.81
CA TYR A 83 -15.34 0.03 -1.41
C TYR A 83 -13.87 0.16 -1.00
N TYR A 84 -12.95 -0.47 -1.74
CA TYR A 84 -11.53 -0.43 -1.38
C TYR A 84 -10.92 0.96 -1.54
N ARG A 85 -11.27 1.68 -2.61
CA ARG A 85 -10.84 3.07 -2.78
C ARG A 85 -11.30 3.94 -1.62
N GLY A 86 -12.57 3.81 -1.21
CA GLY A 86 -13.12 4.54 -0.06
C GLY A 86 -12.44 4.20 1.27
N MET A 87 -12.09 2.94 1.50
CA MET A 87 -11.31 2.54 2.68
C MET A 87 -9.90 3.13 2.67
N ILE A 88 -9.23 3.14 1.52
CA ILE A 88 -7.89 3.73 1.36
C ILE A 88 -7.96 5.24 1.61
N GLU A 89 -8.90 5.95 0.98
CA GLU A 89 -9.08 7.38 1.16
C GLU A 89 -9.40 7.73 2.62
N LYS A 90 -10.29 6.97 3.28
CA LYS A 90 -10.63 7.16 4.69
C LYS A 90 -9.45 6.95 5.63
N THR A 91 -8.66 5.91 5.41
CA THR A 91 -7.49 5.62 6.24
C THR A 91 -6.34 6.59 5.99
N LEU A 92 -6.17 7.06 4.74
CA LEU A 92 -5.17 8.06 4.37
C LEU A 92 -5.51 9.45 4.97
N GLY A 93 -6.78 9.86 4.91
CA GLY A 93 -7.21 11.21 5.30
C GLY A 93 -6.50 12.29 4.48
N ASP A 94 -6.00 13.33 5.16
CA ASP A 94 -5.23 14.41 4.54
C ASP A 94 -3.70 14.18 4.58
N GLN A 95 -3.27 12.99 5.01
CA GLN A 95 -1.85 12.66 5.09
C GLN A 95 -1.23 12.52 3.69
N VAL A 96 0.04 12.87 3.60
CA VAL A 96 0.86 12.72 2.40
C VAL A 96 2.00 11.77 2.71
N ILE A 97 2.11 10.68 1.95
CA ILE A 97 3.24 9.77 2.03
C ILE A 97 4.11 9.98 0.80
N PRO A 98 5.30 10.60 0.95
CA PRO A 98 6.22 10.80 -0.15
C PRO A 98 6.71 9.45 -0.68
N ALA A 99 7.01 9.43 -1.98
CA ALA A 99 7.55 8.26 -2.66
C ALA A 99 8.59 8.69 -3.68
N ASP A 100 9.56 7.81 -3.93
CA ASP A 100 10.54 8.01 -4.98
C ASP A 100 10.00 7.51 -6.33
N PRO A 101 10.13 8.28 -7.43
CA PRO A 101 9.73 7.84 -8.76
C PRO A 101 10.37 6.48 -9.13
N PRO A 102 9.64 5.58 -9.81
CA PRO A 102 8.39 5.83 -10.54
C PRO A 102 7.11 5.73 -9.69
N LYS A 103 7.20 5.42 -8.39
CA LYS A 103 6.04 5.33 -7.50
C LYS A 103 5.48 6.73 -7.26
N PRO A 104 4.20 7.00 -7.58
CA PRO A 104 3.58 8.27 -7.25
C PRO A 104 3.52 8.49 -5.74
N GLU A 105 3.52 9.75 -5.32
CA GLU A 105 3.18 10.11 -3.95
C GLU A 105 1.78 9.60 -3.60
N LEU A 106 1.62 9.06 -2.39
CA LEU A 106 0.30 8.68 -1.89
C LEU A 106 -0.30 9.83 -1.09
N SER A 107 -1.21 10.55 -1.72
CA SER A 107 -2.02 11.62 -1.15
C SER A 107 -3.42 11.58 -1.74
N LYS A 108 -4.37 12.30 -1.13
CA LYS A 108 -5.74 12.37 -1.65
C LYS A 108 -5.80 12.89 -3.10
N ALA A 109 -4.97 13.87 -3.45
CA ALA A 109 -4.91 14.45 -4.79
C ALA A 109 -4.33 13.47 -5.83
N ASN A 110 -3.39 12.61 -5.42
CA ASN A 110 -2.70 11.66 -6.29
C ASN A 110 -3.22 10.22 -6.15
N LEU A 111 -4.33 10.01 -5.43
CA LEU A 111 -4.78 8.67 -5.04
C LEU A 111 -5.01 7.76 -6.25
N ASP A 112 -5.69 8.26 -7.30
CA ASP A 112 -5.98 7.44 -8.47
C ASP A 112 -4.71 7.08 -9.25
N ALA A 113 -3.78 8.03 -9.44
CA ALA A 113 -2.49 7.76 -10.05
C ALA A 113 -1.66 6.74 -9.25
N TYR A 114 -1.69 6.85 -7.92
CA TYR A 114 -1.04 5.88 -7.03
C TYR A 114 -1.66 4.48 -7.18
N LEU A 115 -2.99 4.39 -7.20
CA LEU A 115 -3.67 3.10 -7.31
C LEU A 115 -3.42 2.44 -8.66
N ASP A 116 -3.40 3.20 -9.76
CA ASP A 116 -3.04 2.68 -11.09
C ASP A 116 -1.61 2.13 -11.12
N TRP A 117 -0.65 2.86 -10.53
CA TRP A 117 0.71 2.36 -10.35
C TRP A 117 0.73 1.09 -9.50
N ALA A 118 0.03 1.08 -8.36
CA ALA A 118 0.03 -0.04 -7.43
C ALA A 118 -0.62 -1.29 -8.05
N VAL A 119 -1.66 -1.14 -8.87
CA VAL A 119 -2.25 -2.23 -9.64
C VAL A 119 -1.19 -2.88 -10.53
N LYS A 120 -0.46 -2.07 -11.30
CA LYS A 120 0.60 -2.58 -12.18
C LYS A 120 1.70 -3.29 -11.38
N ASP A 121 2.16 -2.67 -10.29
CA ASP A 121 3.18 -3.25 -9.41
C ASP A 121 2.73 -4.60 -8.82
N GLN A 122 1.54 -4.69 -8.25
CA GLN A 122 1.01 -5.93 -7.67
C GLN A 122 0.83 -7.03 -8.72
N VAL A 123 0.36 -6.68 -9.91
CA VAL A 123 0.24 -7.65 -11.02
C VAL A 123 1.62 -8.17 -11.42
N ASP A 124 2.59 -7.28 -11.63
CA ASP A 124 3.93 -7.61 -12.11
C ASP A 124 4.80 -8.32 -11.06
N THR A 125 4.49 -8.19 -9.76
CA THR A 125 5.31 -8.72 -8.66
C THR A 125 4.69 -9.87 -7.88
N ASN A 126 3.35 -9.88 -7.70
CA ASN A 126 2.69 -10.81 -6.80
C ASN A 126 1.68 -11.74 -7.49
N PHE A 127 0.97 -11.25 -8.51
CA PHE A 127 -0.10 -12.03 -9.14
C PHE A 127 0.36 -12.85 -10.34
N THR A 128 1.35 -12.36 -11.09
CA THR A 128 1.89 -13.06 -12.28
C THR A 128 3.20 -13.79 -12.03
N LYS A 129 3.96 -13.38 -11.01
CA LYS A 129 5.22 -13.99 -10.62
C LYS A 129 5.04 -14.72 -9.30
N GLY A 130 5.15 -16.05 -9.32
CA GLY A 130 5.06 -16.90 -8.12
C GLY A 130 4.02 -18.02 -8.23
N ASP A 131 3.60 -18.51 -7.07
CA ASP A 131 2.59 -19.57 -6.96
C ASP A 131 1.20 -19.03 -7.34
N ARG A 132 0.69 -19.51 -8.48
CA ARG A 132 -0.65 -19.14 -8.99
C ARG A 132 -1.76 -19.47 -7.99
N ALA A 133 -1.63 -20.55 -7.22
CA ALA A 133 -2.62 -20.91 -6.22
C ALA A 133 -2.67 -19.90 -5.07
N GLN A 134 -1.51 -19.37 -4.66
CA GLN A 134 -1.43 -18.33 -3.63
C GLN A 134 -2.03 -17.01 -4.13
N ALA A 135 -1.71 -16.60 -5.36
CA ALA A 135 -2.31 -15.41 -5.98
C ALA A 135 -3.84 -15.55 -6.09
N HIS A 136 -4.33 -16.71 -6.50
CA HIS A 136 -5.75 -17.01 -6.59
C HIS A 136 -6.46 -16.96 -5.22
N ALA A 137 -5.87 -17.59 -4.19
CA ALA A 137 -6.41 -17.58 -2.84
C ALA A 137 -6.50 -16.16 -2.26
N GLN A 138 -5.49 -15.34 -2.52
CA GLN A 138 -5.47 -13.94 -2.07
C GLN A 138 -6.55 -13.11 -2.76
N VAL A 139 -6.65 -13.22 -4.08
CA VAL A 139 -7.68 -12.54 -4.88
C VAL A 139 -9.08 -12.94 -4.43
N THR A 140 -9.30 -14.24 -4.23
CA THR A 140 -10.56 -14.78 -3.74
C THR A 140 -10.93 -14.22 -2.36
N THR A 141 -9.95 -14.12 -1.45
CA THR A 141 -10.15 -13.56 -0.11
C THR A 141 -10.53 -12.07 -0.17
N CYS A 142 -9.87 -11.30 -1.03
CA CYS A 142 -10.22 -9.89 -1.25
C CYS A 142 -11.66 -9.76 -1.79
N LEU A 143 -12.02 -10.55 -2.81
CA LEU A 143 -13.37 -10.48 -3.39
C LEU A 143 -14.45 -10.87 -2.39
N GLN A 144 -14.21 -11.90 -1.57
CA GLN A 144 -15.13 -12.22 -0.49
C GLN A 144 -15.25 -11.06 0.52
N SER A 145 -14.12 -10.52 0.98
CA SER A 145 -14.14 -9.45 1.99
C SER A 145 -14.90 -8.22 1.47
N GLY A 146 -14.65 -7.79 0.24
CA GLY A 146 -15.38 -6.66 -0.36
C GLY A 146 -16.87 -6.96 -0.58
N ALA A 147 -17.25 -8.21 -0.84
CA ALA A 147 -18.65 -8.61 -0.95
C ALA A 147 -19.38 -8.58 0.41
N GLU A 148 -18.71 -9.02 1.47
CA GLU A 148 -19.31 -9.27 2.79
C GLU A 148 -19.25 -8.06 3.74
N PHE A 149 -18.24 -7.19 3.65
CA PHE A 149 -18.01 -6.15 4.65
C PHE A 149 -18.92 -4.91 4.52
N GLY A 150 -19.41 -4.44 5.67
CA GLY A 150 -19.65 -3.03 5.97
C GLY A 150 -21.02 -2.42 5.63
N GLY A 151 -22.05 -3.21 5.30
CA GLY A 151 -23.36 -2.64 4.92
C GLY A 151 -23.37 -1.91 3.55
N VAL A 152 -22.20 -1.82 2.91
CA VAL A 152 -21.95 -1.12 1.64
C VAL A 152 -21.42 -2.02 0.52
N GLY A 153 -20.91 -3.22 0.84
CA GLY A 153 -20.55 -4.22 -0.17
C GLY A 153 -21.77 -4.69 -0.98
N PRO A 154 -21.59 -5.19 -2.22
CA PRO A 154 -22.70 -5.56 -3.11
C PRO A 154 -23.60 -6.68 -2.54
N MET A 155 -23.11 -7.44 -1.56
CA MET A 155 -23.87 -8.49 -0.88
C MET A 155 -24.20 -8.15 0.58
N ALA A 156 -23.87 -6.95 1.04
CA ALA A 156 -24.01 -6.57 2.44
C ALA A 156 -25.47 -6.38 2.90
N LYS A 157 -26.39 -6.16 1.96
CA LYS A 157 -27.85 -6.06 2.22
C LYS A 157 -28.57 -7.42 2.15
N LEU A 158 -27.88 -8.48 1.72
CA LEU A 158 -28.45 -9.83 1.68
C LEU A 158 -28.49 -10.42 3.09
N ASN A 159 -29.47 -11.30 3.33
CA ASN A 159 -29.50 -12.05 4.58
C ASN A 159 -28.29 -13.01 4.67
N PRO A 160 -27.90 -13.48 5.87
CA PRO A 160 -26.67 -14.26 6.04
C PRO A 160 -26.61 -15.54 5.19
N ALA A 161 -27.73 -16.24 5.03
CA ALA A 161 -27.77 -17.49 4.26
C ALA A 161 -27.60 -17.25 2.75
N GLU A 162 -28.31 -16.25 2.20
CA GLU A 162 -28.18 -15.83 0.81
C GLU A 162 -26.79 -15.28 0.50
N ARG A 163 -26.23 -14.48 1.42
CA ARG A 163 -24.88 -13.94 1.32
C ARG A 163 -23.85 -15.07 1.22
N PHE A 164 -23.92 -16.03 2.15
CA PHE A 164 -23.02 -17.18 2.14
C PHE A 164 -23.13 -17.97 0.84
N GLY A 165 -24.36 -18.26 0.38
CA GLY A 165 -24.60 -18.95 -0.89
C GLY A 165 -24.00 -18.23 -2.09
N LYS A 166 -24.21 -16.92 -2.21
CA LYS A 166 -23.67 -16.11 -3.30
C LYS A 166 -22.14 -15.99 -3.26
N VAL A 167 -21.56 -15.89 -2.07
CA VAL A 167 -20.09 -15.89 -1.89
C VAL A 167 -19.51 -17.22 -2.36
N GLN A 168 -20.11 -18.35 -1.97
CA GLN A 168 -19.63 -19.66 -2.42
C GLN A 168 -19.76 -19.85 -3.93
N GLN A 169 -20.85 -19.37 -4.53
CA GLN A 169 -21.00 -19.37 -5.98
C GLN A 169 -19.95 -18.48 -6.66
N LEU A 170 -19.69 -17.28 -6.14
CA LEU A 170 -18.68 -16.37 -6.68
C LEU A 170 -17.27 -17.01 -6.59
N ARG A 171 -16.95 -17.66 -5.48
CA ARG A 171 -15.69 -18.43 -5.33
C ARG A 171 -15.58 -19.55 -6.37
N GLY A 172 -16.65 -20.32 -6.57
CA GLY A 172 -16.69 -21.37 -7.58
C GLY A 172 -16.42 -20.84 -8.99
N LEU A 173 -17.06 -19.73 -9.36
CA LEU A 173 -16.86 -19.08 -10.65
C LEU A 173 -15.43 -18.56 -10.82
N LEU A 174 -14.87 -17.89 -9.81
CA LEU A 174 -13.50 -17.36 -9.87
C LEU A 174 -12.45 -18.50 -9.91
N SER A 175 -12.73 -19.63 -9.26
CA SER A 175 -11.88 -20.84 -9.34
C SER A 175 -11.89 -21.47 -10.73
N GLN A 176 -13.05 -21.50 -11.39
CA GLN A 176 -13.19 -22.05 -12.74
C GLN A 176 -12.61 -21.12 -13.82
N LEU A 177 -12.68 -19.81 -13.61
CA LEU A 177 -12.28 -18.80 -14.60
C LEU A 177 -10.83 -18.30 -14.44
N GLY A 178 -10.19 -18.57 -13.30
CA GLY A 178 -8.80 -18.21 -13.01
C GLY A 178 -7.74 -19.22 -13.48
N ASN A 179 -8.17 -20.33 -14.10
CA ASN A 179 -7.32 -21.33 -14.74
C ASN A 179 -7.05 -20.99 -16.20
#